data_AF-A0A9P1GCG6-F1
#
_entry.id   AF-A0A9P1GCG6-F1
#
_cell.length_a   1.000
_cell.length_b   1.000
_cell.length_c   1.000
_cell.angle_alpha   90.00
_cell.angle_beta   90.00
_cell.angle_gamma   90.00
#
_symmetry.space_group_name_H-M   'P 1'
#
loop_
_entity.id
_entity.type
_entity.pdbx_description
1 polymer ?
#
loop_
_entity_poly.entity_id
_entity_poly.type
_entity_poly.pdbx_seq_one_letter_code
_entity_poly.pdbx_strand_id
1 'polypeptide(L)'
;MARLAPMEDTGAWPPLKPGSAPAVQGDSERPKQENRPRDGQQWQAVNEASHDSGPWTHKGKGKGKFRNQDNFSSRRRKGEGKWVPRHQEEDAGATGTESWEGSGSRAKGASKGNKGLSSGAAELLGEWLDSQDNEVLVQWGPRGGPLTARLSRRGGRAQVLSVRREPDSGLWACGNAVLDKGASSANVLVWAAYDGRKSVWRRKEVGVEADPEDLLPWLLRMEAMQGSADGTDAEQPQAKGANGKGTEGFSPPARRRQRNWSSISMGSDIAGVFVGSAEDAPELSGTEPATGEMPEQSPREEQEDSRPSTMRSKVPAYFDTYNAAADAARVSAILDARQVIGAASNYQEILSHLLLDHDLLREDGEDPMVPSLNSALWQRLPEIPRRNVLQRLTAFHDGRFVPGSYVAEFPSGNWSEIFVGRHRFPVVHCDIQALLKRYTLAEDNVASRASAMARVLSLYRALENPVVPAGQRSSHQLCAASPAADEAEYELFASPFNAKVDNGKFASRFPHAEEVFGSAGAYPSVLDKWPSTVVVSVNPPFSDAYLEDVFGKQLDRIVSSFKKVHIFAPVRDAPWRPQLRRLDGARFVQHFWDATAMRDRHLEQPVLYWQGSQLAAAGS
;
A
#
# COMPACT_ATOMS: atom_id res chain seq x y z
N MET A 1 -54.07 -7.39 25.30
CA MET A 1 -54.70 -6.04 25.42
C MET A 1 -54.31 -5.45 26.76
N ALA A 2 -53.43 -4.46 26.78
CA ALA A 2 -53.37 -3.42 27.80
C ALA A 2 -52.40 -2.34 27.30
N ARG A 3 -52.94 -1.15 27.04
CA ARG A 3 -52.20 0.06 26.62
C ARG A 3 -51.54 0.67 27.85
N LEU A 4 -50.27 1.09 27.72
CA LEU A 4 -49.60 1.99 28.68
C LEU A 4 -49.59 3.41 28.09
N ALA A 5 -49.96 4.36 28.94
CA ALA A 5 -50.01 5.80 28.66
C ALA A 5 -48.63 6.47 28.76
N PRO A 6 -48.42 7.64 28.12
CA PRO A 6 -47.17 8.40 28.22
C PRO A 6 -47.21 9.37 29.41
N MET A 7 -46.06 9.54 30.05
CA MET A 7 -45.82 10.57 31.07
C MET A 7 -44.88 11.61 30.47
N GLU A 8 -45.38 12.84 30.31
CA GLU A 8 -44.59 14.03 30.00
C GLU A 8 -43.93 14.53 31.30
N ASP A 9 -42.65 14.92 31.22
CA ASP A 9 -42.00 15.68 32.29
C ASP A 9 -41.16 16.81 31.67
N THR A 10 -41.62 18.04 31.86
CA THR A 10 -40.97 19.28 31.44
C THR A 10 -40.29 19.92 32.65
N GLY A 11 -38.98 19.71 32.79
CA GLY A 11 -38.15 20.37 33.80
C GLY A 11 -37.44 21.61 33.25
N ALA A 12 -37.94 22.79 33.61
CA ALA A 12 -37.34 24.09 33.32
C ALA A 12 -36.10 24.36 34.21
N TRP A 13 -35.04 24.90 33.61
CA TRP A 13 -33.84 25.38 34.31
C TRP A 13 -33.94 26.89 34.61
N PRO A 14 -33.45 27.39 35.77
CA PRO A 14 -33.44 28.82 36.07
C PRO A 14 -32.19 29.52 35.52
N PRO A 15 -32.23 30.86 35.30
CA PRO A 15 -31.14 31.60 34.68
C PRO A 15 -30.02 31.96 35.67
N LEU A 16 -28.77 31.83 35.22
CA LEU A 16 -27.57 32.25 35.94
C LEU A 16 -27.40 33.77 35.88
N LYS A 17 -27.12 34.39 37.03
CA LYS A 17 -26.71 35.79 37.18
C LYS A 17 -25.21 35.97 36.85
N PRO A 18 -24.79 37.13 36.32
CA PRO A 18 -23.38 37.43 36.08
C PRO A 18 -22.70 37.94 37.36
N GLY A 19 -21.64 37.26 37.79
CA GLY A 19 -20.82 37.62 38.96
C GLY A 19 -19.42 38.06 38.56
N SER A 20 -19.21 39.38 38.61
CA SER A 20 -18.02 40.16 38.97
C SER A 20 -16.68 39.45 39.25
N ALA A 21 -15.63 39.94 38.57
CA ALA A 21 -14.22 39.74 38.84
C ALA A 21 -13.73 40.40 40.14
N PRO A 22 -12.58 39.95 40.70
CA PRO A 22 -11.75 40.79 41.54
C PRO A 22 -10.38 41.06 40.91
N ALA A 23 -10.02 42.34 40.90
CA ALA A 23 -8.66 42.83 40.77
C ALA A 23 -7.99 42.85 42.16
N VAL A 24 -6.72 42.42 42.24
CA VAL A 24 -5.83 42.76 43.36
C VAL A 24 -4.43 43.05 42.81
N GLN A 25 -3.91 44.20 43.22
CA GLN A 25 -2.60 44.79 42.97
C GLN A 25 -1.54 44.35 43.99
N GLY A 26 -0.26 44.50 43.60
CA GLY A 26 0.88 44.82 44.46
C GLY A 26 1.69 43.61 44.94
N ASP A 27 3.01 43.67 45.14
CA ASP A 27 4.09 44.62 44.83
C ASP A 27 5.38 43.95 45.38
N SER A 28 6.55 44.23 44.81
CA SER A 28 7.92 43.99 45.37
C SER A 28 8.34 42.51 45.62
N GLU A 29 9.57 42.03 45.39
CA GLU A 29 10.91 42.57 45.67
C GLU A 29 11.98 41.99 44.72
N ARG A 30 12.98 42.80 44.39
CA ARG A 30 14.31 42.37 43.87
C ARG A 30 15.20 41.95 45.03
N PRO A 31 16.24 41.13 44.75
CA PRO A 31 17.57 41.53 45.19
C PRO A 31 18.65 41.50 44.09
N LYS A 32 19.63 42.37 44.31
CA LYS A 32 20.89 42.60 43.59
C LYS A 32 21.81 41.36 43.70
N GLN A 33 22.48 40.93 42.63
CA GLN A 33 23.79 41.36 42.11
C GLN A 33 24.96 41.12 43.07
N GLU A 34 25.83 40.14 42.76
CA GLU A 34 27.25 40.15 43.16
C GLU A 34 28.12 39.32 42.20
N ASN A 35 29.43 39.56 42.27
CA ASN A 35 30.42 39.56 41.19
C ASN A 35 31.17 38.22 40.92
N ARG A 36 31.63 38.10 39.66
CA ARG A 36 32.89 37.50 39.09
C ARG A 36 34.01 37.06 40.08
N PRO A 37 34.88 36.07 39.74
CA PRO A 37 35.83 36.11 38.58
C PRO A 37 35.99 34.78 37.80
N ARG A 38 36.23 34.83 36.47
CA ARG A 38 37.52 34.60 35.76
C ARG A 38 38.29 33.33 36.19
N ASP A 39 38.22 32.32 35.33
CA ASP A 39 39.29 31.42 34.84
C ASP A 39 38.67 30.68 33.63
N GLY A 40 39.23 30.58 32.43
CA GLY A 40 40.62 30.36 32.10
C GLY A 40 40.81 28.88 31.76
N GLN A 41 40.22 28.37 30.66
CA GLN A 41 40.71 27.13 30.06
C GLN A 41 40.32 26.99 28.58
N GLN A 42 41.38 27.10 27.78
CA GLN A 42 41.50 26.93 26.36
C GLN A 42 41.93 25.47 26.14
N TRP A 43 41.06 24.63 25.56
CA TRP A 43 41.42 23.28 25.14
C TRP A 43 41.55 23.21 23.62
N GLN A 44 42.82 23.36 23.22
CA GLN A 44 43.57 22.66 22.18
C GLN A 44 42.76 21.91 21.10
N ALA A 45 42.80 22.46 19.88
CA ALA A 45 42.74 21.69 18.65
C ALA A 45 44.07 20.93 18.51
N VAL A 46 43.99 19.60 18.40
CA VAL A 46 45.14 18.75 18.08
C VAL A 46 45.24 18.64 16.56
N ASN A 47 46.41 19.02 16.06
CA ASN A 47 46.90 18.86 14.70
C ASN A 47 47.41 17.42 14.44
N GLU A 48 47.71 17.17 13.16
CA GLU A 48 48.48 16.07 12.56
C GLU A 48 47.61 14.92 12.01
N ALA A 49 47.73 14.47 10.75
CA ALA A 49 48.89 14.48 9.87
C ALA A 49 48.53 14.77 8.40
N SER A 50 49.39 15.58 7.79
CA SER A 50 49.60 15.77 6.36
C SER A 50 50.12 14.50 5.69
N HIS A 51 49.52 14.09 4.56
CA HIS A 51 50.19 13.26 3.58
C HIS A 51 50.27 14.00 2.23
N ASP A 52 51.51 14.26 1.87
CA ASP A 52 52.02 14.69 0.58
C ASP A 52 51.46 13.86 -0.58
N SER A 53 51.01 14.53 -1.65
CA SER A 53 51.10 13.98 -3.00
C SER A 53 51.22 15.11 -4.02
N GLY A 54 52.44 15.27 -4.53
CA GLY A 54 52.79 16.22 -5.59
C GLY A 54 52.24 15.84 -6.97
N PRO A 55 52.42 16.74 -7.96
CA PRO A 55 51.79 16.63 -9.28
C PRO A 55 52.68 15.83 -10.24
N TRP A 56 52.11 14.78 -10.86
CA TRP A 56 52.74 14.10 -11.99
C TRP A 56 52.00 14.41 -13.28
N THR A 57 52.68 15.18 -14.13
CA THR A 57 52.40 15.31 -15.55
C THR A 57 52.90 14.06 -16.29
N HIS A 58 52.05 13.38 -17.05
CA HIS A 58 52.52 12.59 -18.20
C HIS A 58 51.55 12.66 -19.38
N LYS A 59 52.09 13.20 -20.48
CA LYS A 59 51.58 13.11 -21.85
C LYS A 59 51.63 11.65 -22.30
N GLY A 60 50.51 11.13 -22.81
CA GLY A 60 50.45 9.87 -23.54
C GLY A 60 49.55 10.01 -24.77
N LYS A 61 50.15 10.22 -25.95
CA LYS A 61 49.48 10.20 -27.25
C LYS A 61 49.22 8.74 -27.64
N GLY A 62 47.96 8.34 -27.81
CA GLY A 62 47.57 7.05 -28.38
C GLY A 62 46.50 7.23 -29.44
N LYS A 63 46.91 7.28 -30.72
CA LYS A 63 46.01 7.24 -31.88
C LYS A 63 45.53 5.80 -32.10
N GLY A 64 44.28 5.52 -31.78
CA GLY A 64 43.59 4.28 -32.16
C GLY A 64 42.51 4.56 -33.19
N LYS A 65 42.81 4.37 -34.48
CA LYS A 65 41.81 4.27 -35.55
C LYS A 65 41.13 2.91 -35.42
N PHE A 66 39.83 2.88 -35.10
CA PHE A 66 39.00 1.71 -35.43
C PHE A 66 37.96 2.09 -36.46
N ARG A 67 37.91 1.20 -37.45
CA ARG A 67 37.40 1.35 -38.80
C ARG A 67 35.95 0.90 -38.79
N ASN A 68 35.06 1.80 -39.18
CA ASN A 68 33.65 1.54 -39.40
C ASN A 68 33.52 0.82 -40.75
N GLN A 69 33.24 -0.48 -40.72
CA GLN A 69 32.76 -1.25 -41.87
C GLN A 69 31.85 -2.35 -41.31
N ASP A 70 30.55 -2.20 -41.53
CA ASP A 70 29.73 -3.34 -41.95
C ASP A 70 28.61 -2.84 -42.86
N ASN A 71 28.85 -3.10 -44.14
CA ASN A 71 27.89 -3.11 -45.21
C ASN A 71 26.94 -4.29 -45.00
N PHE A 72 25.63 -4.02 -44.94
CA PHE A 72 24.64 -5.01 -45.36
C PHE A 72 23.65 -4.37 -46.32
N SER A 73 23.99 -4.47 -47.60
CA SER A 73 23.10 -4.20 -48.71
C SER A 73 22.34 -5.47 -49.11
N SER A 74 21.10 -5.25 -49.58
CA SER A 74 20.28 -6.12 -50.44
C SER A 74 19.28 -7.06 -49.76
N ARG A 75 17.99 -6.70 -49.83
CA ARG A 75 17.05 -7.27 -50.83
C ARG A 75 15.71 -6.53 -50.81
N ARG A 76 15.53 -5.69 -51.83
CA ARG A 76 14.22 -5.21 -52.31
C ARG A 76 13.38 -6.42 -52.76
N ARG A 77 12.18 -6.60 -52.19
CA ARG A 77 11.07 -7.24 -52.90
C ARG A 77 9.99 -6.18 -53.12
N LYS A 78 9.86 -5.79 -54.40
CA LYS A 78 8.68 -5.10 -54.94
C LYS A 78 7.47 -6.02 -54.78
N GLY A 79 6.45 -5.56 -54.08
CA GLY A 79 5.11 -6.13 -54.12
C GLY A 79 4.18 -5.07 -54.68
N GLU A 80 3.78 -5.23 -55.94
CA GLU A 80 2.81 -4.39 -56.62
C GLU A 80 1.41 -4.76 -56.11
N GLY A 81 0.81 -3.88 -55.31
CA GLY A 81 -0.58 -3.97 -54.86
C GLY A 81 -1.45 -3.03 -55.67
N LYS A 82 -2.14 -3.60 -56.66
CA LYS A 82 -3.09 -2.97 -57.58
C LYS A 82 -4.34 -2.50 -56.80
N TRP A 83 -4.56 -1.20 -56.74
CA TRP A 83 -5.80 -0.61 -56.19
C TRP A 83 -6.94 -0.77 -57.20
N VAL A 84 -8.06 -1.33 -56.75
CA VAL A 84 -9.34 -1.39 -57.47
C VAL A 84 -10.21 -0.22 -56.97
N PRO A 85 -10.80 0.62 -57.83
CA PRO A 85 -11.75 1.64 -57.41
C PRO A 85 -13.10 1.01 -57.09
N ARG A 86 -13.64 1.30 -55.91
CA ARG A 86 -15.00 0.93 -55.51
C ARG A 86 -15.98 1.96 -56.08
N HIS A 87 -16.99 1.45 -56.77
CA HIS A 87 -18.09 2.18 -57.37
C HIS A 87 -18.79 3.11 -56.38
N GLN A 88 -19.01 4.33 -56.86
CA GLN A 88 -20.01 5.29 -56.41
C GLN A 88 -21.38 4.76 -56.84
N GLU A 89 -22.28 4.54 -55.89
CA GLU A 89 -23.72 4.52 -56.16
C GLU A 89 -24.31 5.77 -55.52
N GLU A 90 -24.85 6.61 -56.39
CA GLU A 90 -25.79 7.66 -56.10
C GLU A 90 -27.11 7.01 -55.70
N ASP A 91 -27.75 7.50 -54.63
CA ASP A 91 -29.20 7.35 -54.52
C ASP A 91 -29.81 8.62 -53.91
N ALA A 92 -30.81 9.11 -54.61
CA ALA A 92 -31.51 10.35 -54.40
C ALA A 92 -32.90 10.09 -53.80
N GLY A 93 -33.42 11.08 -53.07
CA GLY A 93 -34.82 11.15 -52.63
C GLY A 93 -35.01 10.70 -51.18
N ALA A 94 -35.84 11.30 -50.34
CA ALA A 94 -36.94 12.20 -50.61
C ALA A 94 -37.21 13.14 -49.42
N THR A 95 -37.83 14.24 -49.78
CA THR A 95 -38.49 15.29 -49.00
C THR A 95 -39.53 14.75 -48.00
N GLY A 96 -39.57 15.35 -46.81
CA GLY A 96 -40.63 15.13 -45.82
C GLY A 96 -40.66 16.26 -44.79
N THR A 97 -41.24 17.40 -45.18
CA THR A 97 -41.65 18.50 -44.31
C THR A 97 -42.94 18.13 -43.60
N GLU A 98 -42.93 17.99 -42.28
CA GLU A 98 -44.16 18.15 -41.48
C GLU A 98 -43.91 19.00 -40.24
N SER A 99 -44.67 20.09 -40.23
CA SER A 99 -44.84 21.11 -39.21
C SER A 99 -45.92 20.65 -38.24
N TRP A 100 -45.58 20.50 -36.95
CA TRP A 100 -46.56 20.43 -35.87
C TRP A 100 -46.23 21.47 -34.80
N GLU A 101 -46.99 22.56 -34.85
CA GLU A 101 -47.21 23.47 -33.72
C GLU A 101 -48.02 22.74 -32.65
N GLY A 102 -47.62 22.88 -31.39
CA GLY A 102 -48.25 22.21 -30.27
C GLY A 102 -47.86 22.84 -28.94
N SER A 103 -48.40 24.04 -28.71
CA SER A 103 -48.43 24.75 -27.43
C SER A 103 -48.99 23.89 -26.28
N GLY A 104 -48.30 23.88 -25.14
CA GLY A 104 -48.76 23.19 -23.93
C GLY A 104 -47.96 23.55 -22.69
N SER A 105 -48.26 24.70 -22.09
CA SER A 105 -47.78 25.13 -20.77
C SER A 105 -48.25 24.18 -19.67
N ARG A 106 -47.33 23.64 -18.86
CA ARG A 106 -47.67 23.17 -17.50
C ARG A 106 -46.47 23.26 -16.57
N ALA A 107 -46.54 24.24 -15.67
CA ALA A 107 -45.71 24.36 -14.50
C ALA A 107 -45.95 23.19 -13.53
N LYS A 108 -44.89 22.67 -12.90
CA LYS A 108 -44.85 22.21 -11.49
C LYS A 108 -43.48 21.63 -11.11
N GLY A 109 -43.02 22.03 -9.91
CA GLY A 109 -42.23 21.17 -9.01
C GLY A 109 -40.71 21.23 -9.14
N ALA A 110 -40.09 22.22 -8.50
CA ALA A 110 -38.64 22.26 -8.28
C ALA A 110 -38.22 21.23 -7.22
N SER A 111 -37.67 20.10 -7.65
CA SER A 111 -36.73 19.29 -6.88
C SER A 111 -35.33 19.62 -7.39
N LYS A 112 -34.44 20.15 -6.52
CA LYS A 112 -33.02 20.39 -6.83
C LYS A 112 -32.28 19.05 -6.92
N GLY A 113 -32.54 18.29 -7.99
CA GLY A 113 -31.71 17.17 -8.39
C GLY A 113 -30.39 17.69 -8.95
N ASN A 114 -29.28 17.11 -8.49
CA ASN A 114 -27.94 17.39 -9.00
C ASN A 114 -27.90 17.08 -10.50
N LYS A 115 -28.00 18.10 -11.36
CA LYS A 115 -27.95 17.93 -12.81
C LYS A 115 -26.52 17.50 -13.17
N GLY A 116 -26.33 16.20 -13.39
CA GLY A 116 -25.10 15.69 -13.99
C GLY A 116 -24.79 16.43 -15.30
N LEU A 117 -23.51 16.61 -15.57
CA LEU A 117 -22.98 17.22 -16.80
C LEU A 117 -23.71 16.68 -18.03
N SER A 118 -24.33 17.57 -18.80
CA SER A 118 -24.91 17.23 -20.10
C SER A 118 -23.76 16.88 -21.04
N SER A 119 -23.85 15.79 -21.81
CA SER A 119 -22.72 15.23 -22.56
C SER A 119 -22.06 16.11 -23.64
N GLY A 120 -22.42 17.38 -23.75
CA GLY A 120 -21.97 18.32 -24.75
C GLY A 120 -20.54 18.83 -24.54
N ALA A 121 -19.84 19.02 -25.66
CA ALA A 121 -18.52 19.66 -25.72
C ALA A 121 -18.48 21.05 -25.05
N ALA A 122 -19.63 21.73 -24.99
CA ALA A 122 -19.77 23.07 -24.43
C ALA A 122 -19.35 23.16 -22.95
N GLU A 123 -19.58 22.10 -22.17
CA GLU A 123 -19.27 22.10 -20.74
C GLU A 123 -17.77 22.02 -20.46
N LEU A 124 -17.00 21.51 -21.43
CA LEU A 124 -15.54 21.42 -21.32
C LEU A 124 -14.85 22.75 -21.67
N LEU A 125 -15.52 23.64 -22.40
CA LEU A 125 -14.95 24.90 -22.85
C LEU A 125 -14.73 25.89 -21.70
N GLY A 126 -13.64 26.63 -21.77
CA GLY A 126 -13.32 27.72 -20.84
C GLY A 126 -11.92 27.65 -20.25
N GLU A 127 -11.67 28.54 -19.29
CA GLU A 127 -10.44 28.58 -18.51
C GLU A 127 -10.57 27.71 -17.25
N TRP A 128 -9.58 26.86 -17.04
CA TRP A 128 -9.50 25.94 -15.92
C TRP A 128 -8.13 26.04 -15.23
N LEU A 129 -8.05 25.53 -14.01
CA LEU A 129 -6.84 25.34 -13.23
C LEU A 129 -6.70 23.85 -12.92
N ASP A 130 -5.58 23.23 -13.27
CA ASP A 130 -5.35 21.83 -12.90
C ASP A 130 -5.03 21.66 -11.41
N SER A 131 -4.80 20.42 -10.96
CA SER A 131 -4.47 20.08 -9.57
C SER A 131 -3.11 20.60 -9.10
N GLN A 132 -2.32 21.23 -9.98
CA GLN A 132 -1.04 21.86 -9.70
C GLN A 132 -1.08 23.38 -9.95
N ASP A 133 -2.28 23.96 -10.02
CA ASP A 133 -2.54 25.37 -10.31
C ASP A 133 -1.93 25.87 -11.65
N ASN A 134 -1.78 24.96 -12.63
CA ASN A 134 -1.46 25.34 -14.00
C ASN A 134 -2.73 25.78 -14.73
N GLU A 135 -2.61 26.81 -15.56
CA GLU A 135 -3.74 27.29 -16.37
C GLU A 135 -4.00 26.36 -17.54
N VAL A 136 -5.25 25.93 -17.70
CA VAL A 136 -5.71 25.06 -18.79
C VAL A 136 -6.82 25.79 -19.55
N LEU A 137 -6.54 26.23 -20.77
CA LEU A 137 -7.54 26.81 -21.66
C LEU A 137 -8.08 25.73 -22.61
N VAL A 138 -9.37 25.42 -22.50
CA VAL A 138 -10.06 24.47 -23.39
C VAL A 138 -10.88 25.25 -24.42
N GLN A 139 -10.55 25.06 -25.68
CA GLN A 139 -11.18 25.76 -26.80
C GLN A 139 -11.33 24.85 -28.02
N TRP A 140 -12.23 25.21 -28.93
CA TRP A 140 -12.32 24.56 -30.24
C TRP A 140 -11.05 24.76 -31.05
N GLY A 141 -10.64 23.71 -31.76
CA GLY A 141 -9.57 23.83 -32.73
C GLY A 141 -9.93 24.78 -33.87
N PRO A 142 -8.93 25.32 -34.59
CA PRO A 142 -9.17 26.20 -35.72
C PRO A 142 -10.12 25.54 -36.74
N ARG A 143 -11.05 26.32 -37.29
CA ARG A 143 -12.08 25.89 -38.26
C ARG A 143 -13.07 24.83 -37.74
N GLY A 144 -13.39 24.86 -36.44
CA GLY A 144 -14.29 23.87 -35.84
C GLY A 144 -13.67 22.48 -35.71
N GLY A 145 -12.33 22.41 -35.69
CA GLY A 145 -11.59 21.18 -35.44
C GLY A 145 -11.81 20.64 -34.01
N PRO A 146 -11.18 19.51 -33.65
CA PRO A 146 -11.33 18.90 -32.33
C PRO A 146 -10.98 19.89 -31.21
N LEU A 147 -11.57 19.68 -30.02
CA LEU A 147 -11.23 20.48 -28.85
C LEU A 147 -9.73 20.35 -28.54
N THR A 148 -9.15 21.44 -28.08
CA THR A 148 -7.76 21.52 -27.65
C THR A 148 -7.69 22.08 -26.24
N ALA A 149 -6.89 21.45 -25.38
CA ALA A 149 -6.59 21.92 -24.05
C ALA A 149 -5.14 22.43 -24.02
N ARG A 150 -4.96 23.73 -23.80
CA ARG A 150 -3.64 24.36 -23.70
C ARG A 150 -3.28 24.53 -22.22
N LEU A 151 -2.34 23.71 -21.76
CA LEU A 151 -1.79 23.69 -20.39
C LEU A 151 -0.56 24.60 -20.31
N SER A 152 -0.63 25.66 -19.51
CA SER A 152 0.45 26.63 -19.29
C SER A 152 1.05 26.43 -17.90
N ARG A 153 2.30 25.92 -17.85
CA ARG A 153 3.05 25.72 -16.60
C ARG A 153 3.80 26.99 -16.22
N ARG A 154 3.90 27.31 -14.92
CA ARG A 154 4.73 28.43 -14.44
C ARG A 154 6.18 28.25 -14.89
N GLY A 155 6.68 29.14 -15.75
CA GLY A 155 8.05 29.09 -16.30
C GLY A 155 8.29 28.04 -17.39
N GLY A 156 7.26 27.29 -17.82
CA GLY A 156 7.37 26.27 -18.86
C GLY A 156 6.77 26.71 -20.20
N ARG A 157 7.10 25.98 -21.27
CA ARG A 157 6.38 26.12 -22.55
C ARG A 157 4.98 25.55 -22.41
N ALA A 158 3.99 26.26 -22.96
CA ALA A 158 2.62 25.76 -22.99
C ALA A 158 2.52 24.46 -23.80
N GLN A 159 1.85 23.46 -23.24
CA GLN A 159 1.61 22.17 -23.87
C GLN A 159 0.18 22.13 -24.41
N VAL A 160 0.00 21.81 -25.69
CA VAL A 160 -1.33 21.67 -26.31
C VAL A 160 -1.68 20.20 -26.39
N LEU A 161 -2.78 19.81 -25.77
CA LEU A 161 -3.34 18.47 -25.74
C LEU A 161 -4.61 18.43 -26.59
N SER A 162 -4.84 17.32 -27.31
CA SER A 162 -6.10 17.10 -28.02
C SER A 162 -7.14 16.53 -27.06
N VAL A 163 -8.32 17.14 -27.03
CA VAL A 163 -9.51 16.67 -26.31
C VAL A 163 -10.47 16.09 -27.35
N ARG A 164 -10.67 14.78 -27.33
CA ARG A 164 -11.46 14.06 -28.33
C ARG A 164 -12.53 13.23 -27.67
N ARG A 165 -13.63 13.01 -28.37
CA ARG A 165 -14.63 12.02 -27.98
C ARG A 165 -14.20 10.68 -28.57
N GLU A 166 -13.98 9.68 -27.73
CA GLU A 166 -13.65 8.33 -28.20
C GLU A 166 -14.86 7.73 -28.94
N PRO A 167 -14.65 7.14 -30.13
CA PRO A 167 -15.76 6.67 -30.96
C PRO A 167 -16.52 5.49 -30.32
N ASP A 168 -15.80 4.61 -29.62
CA ASP A 168 -16.38 3.37 -29.07
C ASP A 168 -17.14 3.62 -27.76
N SER A 169 -16.54 4.42 -26.86
CA SER A 169 -17.09 4.68 -25.52
C SER A 169 -17.99 5.91 -25.47
N GLY A 170 -17.85 6.83 -26.43
CA GLY A 170 -18.50 8.14 -26.40
C GLY A 170 -18.03 9.03 -25.24
N LEU A 171 -16.97 8.63 -24.52
CA LEU A 171 -16.36 9.40 -23.44
C LEU A 171 -15.37 10.43 -23.99
N TRP A 172 -15.16 11.49 -23.23
CA TRP A 172 -14.14 12.48 -23.57
C TRP A 172 -12.78 12.01 -23.09
N ALA A 173 -11.75 12.15 -23.91
CA ALA A 173 -10.37 11.81 -23.60
C ALA A 173 -9.45 13.01 -23.88
N CYS A 174 -8.49 13.25 -22.99
CA CYS A 174 -7.45 14.26 -23.11
C CYS A 174 -6.08 13.58 -22.93
N GLY A 175 -5.33 13.43 -24.02
CA GLY A 175 -4.07 12.65 -23.98
C GLY A 175 -4.30 11.18 -23.62
N ASN A 176 -3.77 10.75 -22.46
CA ASN A 176 -3.89 9.38 -21.92
C ASN A 176 -4.94 9.26 -20.80
N ALA A 177 -5.73 10.31 -20.57
CA ALA A 177 -6.76 10.33 -19.52
C ALA A 177 -8.16 10.43 -20.12
N VAL A 178 -9.13 9.78 -19.47
CA VAL A 178 -10.54 9.77 -19.83
C VAL A 178 -11.34 10.54 -18.78
N LEU A 179 -12.32 11.33 -19.21
CA LEU A 179 -13.17 12.12 -18.32
C LEU A 179 -14.10 11.20 -17.52
N ASP A 180 -13.97 11.25 -16.20
CA ASP A 180 -14.87 10.61 -15.26
C ASP A 180 -16.12 11.49 -15.11
N LYS A 181 -17.17 11.16 -15.88
CA LYS A 181 -18.44 11.91 -15.87
C LYS A 181 -19.15 11.87 -14.53
N GLY A 182 -19.00 10.80 -13.75
CA GLY A 182 -19.65 10.66 -12.44
C GLY A 182 -19.00 11.55 -11.39
N ALA A 183 -17.68 11.73 -11.49
CA ALA A 183 -16.92 12.60 -10.60
C ALA A 183 -16.83 14.07 -11.07
N SER A 184 -17.23 14.36 -12.31
CA SER A 184 -17.16 15.71 -12.90
C SER A 184 -18.45 16.50 -12.68
N SER A 185 -18.32 17.84 -12.59
CA SER A 185 -19.40 18.83 -12.54
C SER A 185 -19.09 20.01 -13.48
N ALA A 186 -20.02 20.96 -13.65
CA ALA A 186 -19.81 22.13 -14.51
C ALA A 186 -18.59 23.01 -14.13
N ASN A 187 -18.17 22.93 -12.85
CA ASN A 187 -17.05 23.70 -12.31
C ASN A 187 -15.80 22.84 -12.06
N VAL A 188 -15.90 21.52 -12.20
CA VAL A 188 -14.79 20.58 -11.91
C VAL A 188 -14.79 19.44 -12.92
N LEU A 189 -13.72 19.28 -13.69
CA LEU A 189 -13.53 18.11 -14.57
C LEU A 189 -12.50 17.16 -13.94
N VAL A 190 -12.84 15.89 -13.87
CA VAL A 190 -11.96 14.84 -13.33
C VAL A 190 -11.52 13.94 -14.47
N TRP A 191 -10.23 13.96 -14.78
CA TRP A 191 -9.60 13.14 -15.80
C TRP A 191 -8.85 11.98 -15.15
N ALA A 192 -9.28 10.75 -15.42
CA ALA A 192 -8.63 9.53 -14.92
C ALA A 192 -7.72 8.93 -15.99
N ALA A 193 -6.43 8.84 -15.70
CA ALA A 193 -5.47 8.14 -16.55
C ALA A 193 -5.52 6.63 -16.31
N TYR A 194 -5.15 5.85 -17.34
CA TYR A 194 -5.10 4.38 -17.26
C TYR A 194 -4.09 3.85 -16.23
N ASP A 195 -3.14 4.68 -15.79
CA ASP A 195 -2.17 4.37 -14.74
C ASP A 195 -2.69 4.68 -13.33
N GLY A 196 -3.95 5.06 -13.19
CA GLY A 196 -4.61 5.38 -11.92
C GLY A 196 -4.46 6.84 -11.49
N ARG A 197 -3.60 7.64 -12.13
CA ARG A 197 -3.47 9.06 -11.80
C ARG A 197 -4.74 9.82 -12.18
N LYS A 198 -5.12 10.79 -11.36
CA LYS A 198 -6.25 11.70 -11.64
C LYS A 198 -5.74 13.13 -11.80
N SER A 199 -6.25 13.84 -12.80
CA SER A 199 -6.05 15.28 -12.98
C SER A 199 -7.40 15.97 -12.81
N VAL A 200 -7.48 16.90 -11.85
CA VAL A 200 -8.70 17.64 -11.54
C VAL A 200 -8.55 19.05 -12.09
N TRP A 201 -9.45 19.46 -12.97
CA TRP A 201 -9.47 20.81 -13.55
C TRP A 201 -10.62 21.60 -12.95
N ARG A 202 -10.35 22.77 -12.39
CA ARG A 202 -11.32 23.65 -11.72
C ARG A 202 -11.56 24.89 -12.56
N ARG A 203 -12.80 25.31 -12.76
CA ARG A 203 -13.11 26.47 -13.60
C ARG A 203 -12.59 27.76 -12.94
N LYS A 204 -11.87 28.60 -13.68
CA LYS A 204 -11.21 29.81 -13.16
C LYS A 204 -12.19 30.95 -12.84
N GLU A 205 -13.36 30.95 -13.47
CA GLU A 205 -14.31 32.08 -13.48
C GLU A 205 -15.33 32.09 -12.33
N VAL A 206 -15.23 31.21 -11.33
CA VAL A 206 -16.08 31.31 -10.14
C VAL A 206 -15.51 32.40 -9.22
N GLY A 207 -15.61 33.65 -9.66
CA GLY A 207 -15.14 34.87 -9.00
C GLY A 207 -16.06 35.37 -7.87
N VAL A 208 -16.76 34.46 -7.21
CA VAL A 208 -17.51 34.74 -5.98
C VAL A 208 -16.96 33.76 -4.97
N GLU A 209 -16.60 34.24 -3.77
CA GLU A 209 -16.20 33.47 -2.58
C GLU A 209 -16.91 32.10 -2.49
N ALA A 210 -16.40 31.11 -3.22
CA ALA A 210 -16.77 29.73 -3.02
C ALA A 210 -15.96 29.33 -1.80
N ASP A 211 -16.64 29.30 -0.65
CA ASP A 211 -16.08 28.88 0.62
C ASP A 211 -15.22 27.63 0.40
N PRO A 212 -14.00 27.55 0.97
CA PRO A 212 -13.16 26.36 0.88
C PRO A 212 -13.85 25.08 1.39
N GLU A 213 -15.02 25.19 2.03
CA GLU A 213 -15.88 24.07 2.38
C GLU A 213 -16.47 23.31 1.18
N ASP A 214 -16.60 23.92 -0.01
CA ASP A 214 -17.04 23.20 -1.23
C ASP A 214 -15.93 22.31 -1.84
N LEU A 215 -14.72 22.35 -1.27
CA LEU A 215 -13.60 21.48 -1.67
C LEU A 215 -13.62 20.11 -0.97
N LEU A 216 -14.42 19.95 0.09
CA LEU A 216 -14.45 18.76 0.94
C LEU A 216 -15.51 17.70 0.54
N PRO A 217 -16.66 18.00 -0.09
CA PRO A 217 -17.67 16.98 -0.34
C PRO A 217 -17.23 15.88 -1.31
N TRP A 218 -16.35 16.13 -2.27
CA TRP A 218 -15.96 15.09 -3.26
C TRP A 218 -14.76 14.25 -2.80
N LEU A 219 -13.92 14.77 -1.90
CA LEU A 219 -12.96 13.94 -1.15
C LEU A 219 -13.70 12.95 -0.21
N LEU A 220 -14.99 13.21 0.07
CA LEU A 220 -15.81 12.51 1.07
C LEU A 220 -17.09 11.81 0.53
N ARG A 221 -17.49 11.99 -0.74
CA ARG A 221 -18.76 11.46 -1.30
C ARG A 221 -18.65 10.10 -2.01
N MET A 222 -17.66 9.28 -1.70
CA MET A 222 -17.48 8.00 -2.38
C MET A 222 -18.51 6.91 -2.02
N GLU A 223 -19.37 7.08 -1.01
CA GLU A 223 -20.20 5.96 -0.51
C GLU A 223 -21.74 6.13 -0.57
N ALA A 224 -22.27 7.32 -0.88
CA ALA A 224 -23.71 7.58 -0.67
C ALA A 224 -24.64 7.44 -1.90
N MET A 225 -24.19 6.92 -3.06
CA MET A 225 -25.03 6.87 -4.28
C MET A 225 -25.33 5.48 -4.87
N GLN A 226 -25.12 4.39 -4.11
CA GLN A 226 -25.54 3.04 -4.54
C GLN A 226 -26.78 2.47 -3.82
N GLY A 227 -27.47 3.27 -3.00
CA GLY A 227 -28.63 2.82 -2.24
C GLY A 227 -29.85 3.73 -2.33
N SER A 228 -30.39 3.97 -3.52
CA SER A 228 -31.79 4.41 -3.69
C SER A 228 -32.23 4.26 -5.15
N ALA A 229 -32.62 3.04 -5.53
CA ALA A 229 -33.59 2.84 -6.59
C ALA A 229 -34.80 2.16 -5.95
N ASP A 230 -35.71 3.02 -5.52
CA ASP A 230 -36.99 2.68 -4.91
C ASP A 230 -37.84 1.87 -5.90
N GLY A 231 -38.57 0.91 -5.36
CA GLY A 231 -39.35 -0.06 -6.10
C GLY A 231 -40.60 0.55 -6.74
N THR A 232 -40.89 0.11 -7.96
CA THR A 232 -42.26 0.01 -8.44
C THR A 232 -42.41 -1.30 -9.19
N ASP A 233 -43.14 -2.21 -8.54
CA ASP A 233 -43.69 -3.42 -9.12
C ASP A 233 -44.47 -3.11 -10.40
N ALA A 234 -44.10 -3.77 -11.50
CA ALA A 234 -44.96 -3.93 -12.65
C ALA A 234 -44.80 -5.37 -13.16
N GLU A 235 -45.93 -6.09 -13.07
CA GLU A 235 -46.13 -7.47 -13.50
C GLU A 235 -45.53 -7.75 -14.88
N GLN A 236 -44.79 -8.86 -14.98
CA GLN A 236 -44.44 -9.45 -16.27
C GLN A 236 -45.04 -10.86 -16.37
N PRO A 237 -45.80 -11.17 -17.43
CA PRO A 237 -46.59 -12.40 -17.51
C PRO A 237 -45.74 -13.62 -17.87
N GLN A 238 -46.13 -14.75 -17.29
CA GLN A 238 -45.68 -16.09 -17.63
C GLN A 238 -45.87 -16.38 -19.14
N ALA A 239 -44.81 -16.88 -19.78
CA ALA A 239 -44.93 -17.58 -21.05
C ALA A 239 -44.31 -18.98 -20.96
N LYS A 240 -45.19 -19.93 -21.26
CA LYS A 240 -45.04 -21.39 -21.37
C LYS A 240 -43.80 -21.84 -22.13
N GLY A 241 -43.27 -22.97 -21.68
CA GLY A 241 -42.23 -23.72 -22.37
C GLY A 241 -42.69 -24.34 -23.69
N ALA A 242 -41.70 -24.67 -24.52
CA ALA A 242 -41.81 -25.65 -25.56
C ALA A 242 -40.44 -26.34 -25.76
N ASN A 243 -40.49 -27.67 -25.79
CA ASN A 243 -39.44 -28.59 -26.18
C ASN A 243 -38.87 -28.30 -27.57
N GLY A 244 -37.61 -28.66 -27.82
CA GLY A 244 -37.16 -28.93 -29.19
C GLY A 244 -35.66 -29.08 -29.43
N LYS A 245 -35.19 -30.33 -29.40
CA LYS A 245 -34.22 -30.96 -30.33
C LYS A 245 -32.90 -30.24 -30.71
N GLY A 246 -31.82 -30.81 -30.17
CA GLY A 246 -30.56 -31.21 -30.81
C GLY A 246 -30.10 -30.61 -32.15
N THR A 247 -28.85 -30.16 -32.16
CA THR A 247 -27.89 -30.38 -33.26
C THR A 247 -26.46 -30.14 -32.79
N GLU A 248 -25.66 -31.18 -33.03
CA GLU A 248 -24.22 -31.28 -33.32
C GLU A 248 -23.30 -30.05 -33.17
N GLY A 249 -22.28 -30.23 -32.31
CA GLY A 249 -20.86 -30.22 -32.69
C GLY A 249 -20.26 -28.93 -33.26
N PHE A 250 -19.52 -28.18 -32.44
CA PHE A 250 -18.33 -27.45 -32.87
C PHE A 250 -17.41 -27.17 -31.68
N SER A 251 -16.30 -27.91 -31.60
CA SER A 251 -15.19 -27.61 -30.68
C SER A 251 -14.28 -26.54 -31.30
N PRO A 252 -13.98 -25.42 -30.61
CA PRO A 252 -12.99 -24.47 -31.10
C PRO A 252 -11.56 -24.91 -30.73
N PRO A 253 -10.56 -24.64 -31.60
CA PRO A 253 -9.20 -25.16 -31.43
C PRO A 253 -8.40 -24.38 -30.38
N ALA A 254 -7.51 -25.10 -29.69
CA ALA A 254 -6.55 -24.58 -28.73
C ALA A 254 -5.57 -23.58 -29.38
N ARG A 255 -5.67 -22.30 -29.01
CA ARG A 255 -4.66 -21.29 -29.38
C ARG A 255 -3.52 -21.28 -28.36
N ARG A 256 -2.50 -22.08 -28.65
CA ARG A 256 -1.16 -22.00 -28.03
C ARG A 256 -0.38 -20.88 -28.72
N ARG A 257 -0.19 -19.74 -28.05
CA ARG A 257 0.83 -18.74 -28.41
C ARG A 257 1.66 -18.40 -27.17
N GLN A 258 2.69 -19.22 -26.92
CA GLN A 258 3.83 -18.82 -26.10
C GLN A 258 4.55 -17.69 -26.85
N ARG A 259 4.64 -16.50 -26.24
CA ARG A 259 5.62 -15.49 -26.64
C ARG A 259 6.92 -15.83 -25.94
N ASN A 260 7.90 -16.27 -26.72
CA ASN A 260 9.30 -16.36 -26.31
C ASN A 260 9.81 -14.95 -25.96
N TRP A 261 10.20 -14.74 -24.72
CA TRP A 261 11.11 -13.67 -24.32
C TRP A 261 12.45 -14.34 -24.02
N SER A 262 13.32 -14.40 -25.02
CA SER A 262 14.70 -14.84 -24.85
C SER A 262 15.58 -13.68 -24.38
N SER A 263 16.26 -13.93 -23.27
CA SER A 263 17.62 -13.49 -22.92
C SER A 263 17.93 -11.99 -22.88
N ILE A 264 17.85 -11.43 -21.67
CA ILE A 264 18.90 -10.52 -21.18
C ILE A 264 19.69 -11.33 -20.15
N SER A 265 20.85 -11.82 -20.56
CA SER A 265 21.84 -12.42 -19.66
C SER A 265 22.51 -11.27 -18.90
N MET A 266 22.35 -11.25 -17.58
CA MET A 266 23.29 -10.57 -16.69
C MET A 266 24.16 -11.65 -16.04
N GLY A 267 25.48 -11.45 -16.12
CA GLY A 267 26.49 -12.40 -15.67
C GLY A 267 26.33 -12.77 -14.21
N SER A 268 26.37 -14.08 -13.95
CA SER A 268 26.37 -14.66 -12.61
C SER A 268 27.81 -14.76 -12.08
N ASP A 269 28.28 -13.72 -11.38
CA ASP A 269 29.49 -13.79 -10.57
C ASP A 269 29.10 -13.76 -9.08
N ILE A 270 28.38 -14.78 -8.62
CA ILE A 270 28.24 -15.07 -7.18
C ILE A 270 28.26 -16.60 -7.01
N ALA A 271 29.45 -17.17 -7.20
CA ALA A 271 29.80 -18.49 -6.73
C ALA A 271 31.26 -18.45 -6.29
N GLY A 272 31.50 -18.02 -5.05
CA GLY A 272 32.83 -18.14 -4.46
C GLY A 272 33.07 -17.21 -3.29
N VAL A 273 32.57 -17.55 -2.11
CA VAL A 273 33.27 -17.36 -0.82
C VAL A 273 32.70 -18.41 0.16
N PHE A 274 33.60 -19.01 0.96
CA PHE A 274 33.39 -19.96 2.07
C PHE A 274 33.47 -21.47 1.75
N VAL A 275 34.71 -21.95 1.57
CA VAL A 275 35.18 -23.20 2.19
C VAL A 275 36.53 -22.87 2.84
N GLY A 276 36.55 -22.75 4.17
CA GLY A 276 37.80 -22.70 4.93
C GLY A 276 38.26 -24.12 5.22
N SER A 277 39.38 -24.53 4.65
CA SER A 277 40.07 -25.77 4.99
C SER A 277 40.64 -25.67 6.40
N ALA A 278 40.32 -26.67 7.23
CA ALA A 278 40.93 -26.88 8.53
C ALA A 278 41.99 -27.97 8.40
N GLU A 279 43.27 -27.58 8.42
CA GLU A 279 44.39 -28.48 8.76
C GLU A 279 45.43 -27.68 9.55
N ASP A 280 46.16 -28.40 10.41
CA ASP A 280 47.32 -28.01 11.24
C ASP A 280 47.05 -27.48 12.66
N ALA A 281 46.92 -28.43 13.59
CA ALA A 281 47.24 -28.25 15.01
C ALA A 281 48.57 -28.97 15.32
N PRO A 282 49.57 -28.32 15.95
CA PRO A 282 50.75 -29.00 16.45
C PRO A 282 50.54 -29.48 17.89
N GLU A 283 50.94 -30.73 18.12
CA GLU A 283 51.14 -31.36 19.42
C GLU A 283 52.21 -30.61 20.23
N LEU A 284 51.93 -30.31 21.51
CA LEU A 284 52.96 -30.01 22.49
C LEU A 284 52.74 -30.82 23.77
N SER A 285 53.77 -31.61 24.03
CA SER A 285 53.99 -32.54 25.13
C SER A 285 54.06 -31.86 26.50
N GLY A 286 53.66 -32.60 27.52
CA GLY A 286 53.50 -32.14 28.89
C GLY A 286 54.77 -31.94 29.71
N THR A 287 54.56 -31.41 30.93
CA THR A 287 55.40 -31.62 32.11
C THR A 287 54.59 -31.21 33.35
N GLU A 288 54.26 -32.17 34.23
CA GLU A 288 53.95 -31.88 35.65
C GLU A 288 55.26 -32.03 36.45
N PRO A 289 55.43 -31.30 37.58
CA PRO A 289 55.11 -31.96 38.86
C PRO A 289 54.63 -31.03 40.00
N ALA A 290 54.24 -31.71 41.08
CA ALA A 290 54.36 -31.33 42.50
C ALA A 290 53.06 -30.90 43.23
N THR A 291 52.50 -31.92 43.88
CA THR A 291 51.97 -31.93 45.25
C THR A 291 52.25 -30.70 46.10
N GLY A 292 51.19 -30.10 46.66
CA GLY A 292 51.27 -29.04 47.66
C GLY A 292 49.93 -28.73 48.32
N GLU A 293 49.69 -29.40 49.44
CA GLU A 293 49.03 -28.94 50.67
C GLU A 293 47.71 -28.11 50.63
N MET A 294 46.70 -28.70 51.26
CA MET A 294 45.47 -28.06 51.72
C MET A 294 45.72 -26.97 52.78
N PRO A 295 44.80 -25.99 52.86
CA PRO A 295 44.20 -25.74 54.16
C PRO A 295 42.67 -25.59 54.13
N GLU A 296 42.07 -26.30 55.07
CA GLU A 296 41.12 -25.79 56.07
C GLU A 296 39.87 -25.03 55.60
N GLN A 297 38.77 -25.78 55.63
CA GLN A 297 37.40 -25.31 55.46
C GLN A 297 36.97 -24.44 56.65
N SER A 298 36.44 -23.25 56.35
CA SER A 298 35.54 -22.51 57.22
C SER A 298 34.14 -22.54 56.61
N PRO A 299 33.06 -22.75 57.39
CA PRO A 299 31.71 -22.84 56.86
C PRO A 299 31.21 -21.45 56.48
N ARG A 300 30.96 -21.23 55.19
CA ARG A 300 30.35 -20.02 54.66
C ARG A 300 28.85 -20.28 54.52
N GLU A 301 28.07 -19.49 55.24
CA GLU A 301 26.61 -19.49 55.27
C GLU A 301 26.02 -19.55 53.86
N GLU A 302 25.18 -20.56 53.63
CA GLU A 302 24.35 -20.71 52.44
C GLU A 302 23.27 -19.61 52.46
N GLN A 303 23.52 -18.55 51.69
CA GLN A 303 22.49 -17.60 51.30
C GLN A 303 21.85 -18.12 50.01
N GLU A 304 20.67 -18.74 50.16
CA GLU A 304 19.82 -19.23 49.07
C GLU A 304 19.42 -18.09 48.12
N ASP A 305 20.25 -17.82 47.11
CA ASP A 305 19.91 -16.95 46.00
C ASP A 305 18.98 -17.71 45.04
N SER A 306 17.69 -17.69 45.39
CA SER A 306 16.58 -18.27 44.65
C SER A 306 16.31 -17.47 43.37
N ARG A 307 17.23 -17.56 42.40
CA ARG A 307 16.98 -17.14 41.03
C ARG A 307 16.21 -18.24 40.31
N PRO A 308 14.98 -17.98 39.80
CA PRO A 308 14.27 -18.94 38.98
C PRO A 308 15.02 -19.09 37.65
N SER A 309 15.86 -20.13 37.57
CA SER A 309 16.40 -20.64 36.31
C SER A 309 15.22 -21.10 35.48
N THR A 310 14.70 -20.20 34.64
CA THR A 310 13.72 -20.53 33.62
C THR A 310 14.46 -21.32 32.55
N MET A 311 14.65 -22.61 32.79
CA MET A 311 15.06 -23.56 31.77
C MET A 311 13.96 -23.63 30.72
N ARG A 312 13.99 -22.67 29.80
CA ARG A 312 13.23 -22.70 28.55
C ARG A 312 13.77 -23.90 27.79
N SER A 313 13.07 -25.03 27.88
CA SER A 313 13.31 -26.21 27.07
C SER A 313 13.50 -25.77 25.63
N LYS A 314 14.73 -25.88 25.11
CA LYS A 314 15.06 -25.66 23.70
C LYS A 314 14.47 -26.83 22.92
N VAL A 315 13.15 -26.83 22.73
CA VAL A 315 12.53 -27.66 21.71
C VAL A 315 13.14 -27.20 20.39
N PRO A 316 13.81 -28.07 19.61
CA PRO A 316 14.37 -27.68 18.33
C PRO A 316 13.23 -27.11 17.49
N ALA A 317 13.39 -25.89 17.00
CA ALA A 317 12.42 -25.22 16.13
C ALA A 317 12.27 -26.07 14.86
N TYR A 318 11.29 -26.97 14.86
CA TYR A 318 10.98 -27.80 13.71
C TYR A 318 10.29 -26.93 12.67
N PHE A 319 10.85 -26.88 11.47
CA PHE A 319 10.22 -26.18 10.37
C PHE A 319 8.93 -26.93 10.01
N ASP A 320 7.78 -26.30 10.25
CA ASP A 320 6.49 -26.92 9.99
C ASP A 320 6.24 -27.02 8.47
N THR A 321 6.63 -28.17 7.92
CA THR A 321 6.49 -28.51 6.50
C THR A 321 5.02 -28.61 6.08
N TYR A 322 4.12 -28.98 6.98
CA TYR A 322 2.69 -29.04 6.72
C TYR A 322 2.13 -27.64 6.45
N ASN A 323 2.53 -26.67 7.28
CA ASN A 323 2.16 -25.28 7.09
C ASN A 323 2.77 -24.66 5.82
N ALA A 324 3.96 -25.09 5.39
CA ALA A 324 4.58 -24.58 4.16
C ALA A 324 3.80 -24.94 2.89
N ALA A 325 3.36 -26.19 2.75
CA ALA A 325 2.56 -26.62 1.59
C ALA A 325 1.17 -25.97 1.60
N ALA A 326 0.56 -25.83 2.78
CA ALA A 326 -0.71 -25.12 2.94
C ALA A 326 -0.59 -23.64 2.55
N ASP A 327 0.48 -22.96 2.97
CA ASP A 327 0.75 -21.57 2.57
C ASP A 327 0.97 -21.43 1.06
N ALA A 328 1.71 -22.35 0.44
CA ALA A 328 1.89 -22.35 -1.02
C ALA A 328 0.56 -22.55 -1.77
N ALA A 329 -0.32 -23.42 -1.26
CA ALA A 329 -1.67 -23.62 -1.80
C ALA A 329 -2.53 -22.33 -1.68
N ARG A 330 -2.52 -21.68 -0.51
CA ARG A 330 -3.22 -20.40 -0.28
C ARG A 330 -2.72 -19.31 -1.23
N VAL A 331 -1.40 -19.16 -1.33
CA VAL A 331 -0.78 -18.17 -2.24
C VAL A 331 -1.18 -18.46 -3.68
N SER A 332 -1.09 -19.72 -4.13
CA SER A 332 -1.51 -20.11 -5.49
C SER A 332 -2.98 -19.77 -5.75
N ALA A 333 -3.88 -20.04 -4.80
CA ALA A 333 -5.29 -19.73 -4.93
C ALA A 333 -5.56 -18.22 -5.04
N ILE A 334 -4.86 -17.40 -4.23
CA ILE A 334 -4.97 -15.93 -4.30
C ILE A 334 -4.41 -15.40 -5.61
N LEU A 335 -3.28 -15.92 -6.10
CA LEU A 335 -2.72 -15.50 -7.38
C LEU A 335 -3.63 -15.87 -8.56
N ASP A 336 -4.35 -16.98 -8.48
CA ASP A 336 -5.40 -17.35 -9.43
C ASP A 336 -6.61 -16.39 -9.37
N ALA A 337 -7.03 -15.99 -8.18
CA ALA A 337 -8.05 -14.96 -7.99
C ALA A 337 -7.60 -13.61 -8.60
N ARG A 338 -6.34 -13.21 -8.41
CA ARG A 338 -5.78 -12.00 -9.04
C ARG A 338 -5.75 -12.11 -10.56
N GLN A 339 -5.46 -13.29 -11.10
CA GLN A 339 -5.42 -13.49 -12.55
C GLN A 339 -6.78 -13.25 -13.21
N VAL A 340 -7.89 -13.65 -12.56
CA VAL A 340 -9.24 -13.40 -13.10
C VAL A 340 -9.71 -11.96 -12.95
N ILE A 341 -9.16 -11.19 -12.00
CA ILE A 341 -9.36 -9.74 -11.93
C ILE A 341 -8.64 -9.03 -13.08
N GLY A 342 -7.48 -9.54 -13.50
CA GLY A 342 -6.70 -8.99 -14.60
C GLY A 342 -5.98 -7.69 -14.24
N ALA A 343 -5.84 -6.77 -15.20
CA ALA A 343 -5.06 -5.54 -15.07
C ALA A 343 -5.83 -4.37 -14.40
N ALA A 344 -7.05 -4.59 -13.90
CA ALA A 344 -7.84 -3.56 -13.24
C ALA A 344 -7.24 -3.21 -11.87
N SER A 345 -6.41 -2.15 -11.84
CA SER A 345 -5.62 -1.77 -10.65
C SER A 345 -6.47 -1.52 -9.41
N ASN A 346 -7.64 -0.90 -9.56
CA ASN A 346 -8.58 -0.62 -8.48
C ASN A 346 -9.14 -1.89 -7.83
N TYR A 347 -9.50 -2.92 -8.61
CA TYR A 347 -10.01 -4.18 -8.06
C TYR A 347 -8.90 -5.01 -7.40
N GLN A 348 -7.68 -4.92 -7.92
CA GLN A 348 -6.50 -5.55 -7.30
C GLN A 348 -6.18 -4.93 -5.94
N GLU A 349 -6.34 -3.61 -5.81
CA GLU A 349 -6.18 -2.87 -4.56
C GLU A 349 -7.29 -3.19 -3.56
N ILE A 350 -8.56 -3.21 -3.99
CA ILE A 350 -9.67 -3.67 -3.14
C ILE A 350 -9.40 -5.09 -2.61
N LEU A 351 -8.95 -6.01 -3.47
CA LEU A 351 -8.60 -7.36 -3.04
C LEU A 351 -7.44 -7.37 -2.02
N SER A 352 -6.40 -6.54 -2.22
CA SER A 352 -5.30 -6.41 -1.26
C SER A 352 -5.78 -5.94 0.12
N HIS A 353 -6.62 -4.89 0.17
CA HIS A 353 -7.20 -4.40 1.41
C HIS A 353 -8.14 -5.41 2.08
N LEU A 354 -8.94 -6.11 1.29
CA LEU A 354 -9.82 -7.18 1.76
C LEU A 354 -9.00 -8.29 2.44
N LEU A 355 -7.94 -8.76 1.78
CA LEU A 355 -7.06 -9.78 2.32
C LEU A 355 -6.33 -9.28 3.57
N LEU A 356 -5.94 -8.01 3.65
CA LEU A 356 -5.37 -7.40 4.87
C LEU A 356 -6.35 -7.41 6.02
N ASP A 357 -7.57 -6.95 5.80
CA ASP A 357 -8.59 -6.86 6.83
C ASP A 357 -9.06 -8.22 7.35
N HIS A 358 -9.04 -9.25 6.49
CA HIS A 358 -9.38 -10.63 6.89
C HIS A 358 -8.57 -11.12 8.08
N ASP A 359 -7.31 -10.69 8.20
CA ASP A 359 -6.45 -11.09 9.31
C ASP A 359 -7.02 -10.74 10.69
N LEU A 360 -7.70 -9.58 10.78
CA LEU A 360 -8.36 -9.11 11.99
C LEU A 360 -9.84 -9.49 12.08
N LEU A 361 -10.53 -9.59 10.95
CA LEU A 361 -11.98 -9.78 10.89
C LEU A 361 -12.41 -11.24 10.73
N ARG A 362 -11.47 -12.17 10.56
CA ARG A 362 -11.78 -13.60 10.43
C ARG A 362 -12.49 -14.14 11.68
N GLU A 363 -13.33 -15.13 11.45
CA GLU A 363 -13.94 -15.91 12.53
C GLU A 363 -12.95 -16.97 13.05
N ASP A 364 -13.16 -17.44 14.28
CA ASP A 364 -12.35 -18.50 14.86
C ASP A 364 -12.45 -19.78 14.02
N GLY A 365 -11.30 -20.30 13.60
CA GLY A 365 -11.21 -21.50 12.75
C GLY A 365 -11.27 -21.23 11.25
N GLU A 366 -11.48 -19.99 10.81
CA GLU A 366 -11.31 -19.64 9.39
C GLU A 366 -9.83 -19.68 8.97
N ASP A 367 -9.60 -19.86 7.67
CA ASP A 367 -8.26 -19.87 7.10
C ASP A 367 -7.54 -18.53 7.35
N PRO A 368 -6.25 -18.53 7.72
CA PRO A 368 -5.53 -17.31 8.08
C PRO A 368 -5.31 -16.31 6.94
N MET A 369 -5.45 -16.73 5.68
CA MET A 369 -5.15 -15.85 4.54
C MET A 369 -6.31 -15.75 3.55
N VAL A 370 -7.11 -16.81 3.40
CA VAL A 370 -8.20 -16.86 2.41
C VAL A 370 -9.54 -16.76 3.14
N PRO A 371 -10.30 -15.67 2.98
CA PRO A 371 -11.64 -15.57 3.56
C PRO A 371 -12.55 -16.72 3.11
N SER A 372 -13.44 -17.15 4.00
CA SER A 372 -14.48 -18.14 3.65
C SER A 372 -15.32 -17.64 2.48
N LEU A 373 -15.87 -18.56 1.68
CA LEU A 373 -16.69 -18.18 0.50
C LEU A 373 -17.90 -17.32 0.85
N ASN A 374 -18.38 -17.42 2.10
CA ASN A 374 -19.54 -16.69 2.62
C ASN A 374 -19.15 -15.40 3.37
N SER A 375 -17.86 -15.08 3.47
CA SER A 375 -17.39 -13.89 4.18
C SER A 375 -18.00 -12.62 3.59
N ALA A 376 -18.54 -11.76 4.46
CA ALA A 376 -19.09 -10.46 4.07
C ALA A 376 -18.04 -9.54 3.42
N LEU A 377 -16.75 -9.79 3.67
CA LEU A 377 -15.64 -9.05 3.07
C LEU A 377 -15.67 -9.05 1.54
N TRP A 378 -16.15 -10.14 0.93
CA TRP A 378 -16.28 -10.24 -0.53
C TRP A 378 -17.23 -9.21 -1.13
N GLN A 379 -18.16 -8.64 -0.35
CA GLN A 379 -19.08 -7.60 -0.81
C GLN A 379 -18.39 -6.29 -1.19
N ARG A 380 -17.14 -6.08 -0.77
CA ARG A 380 -16.33 -4.92 -1.19
C ARG A 380 -15.90 -4.99 -2.65
N LEU A 381 -15.84 -6.19 -3.24
CA LEU A 381 -15.61 -6.34 -4.67
C LEU A 381 -16.93 -6.19 -5.43
N PRO A 382 -16.94 -5.51 -6.60
CA PRO A 382 -18.10 -5.47 -7.47
C PRO A 382 -18.55 -6.88 -7.89
N GLU A 383 -19.83 -7.04 -8.24
CA GLU A 383 -20.45 -8.35 -8.44
C GLU A 383 -19.70 -9.27 -9.43
N ILE A 384 -19.31 -8.73 -10.60
CA ILE A 384 -18.63 -9.52 -11.63
C ILE A 384 -17.25 -10.01 -11.17
N PRO A 385 -16.29 -9.15 -10.74
CA PRO A 385 -15.00 -9.63 -10.24
C PRO A 385 -15.16 -10.50 -8.99
N ARG A 386 -16.10 -10.19 -8.08
CA ARG A 386 -16.43 -11.01 -6.91
C ARG A 386 -16.78 -12.44 -7.30
N ARG A 387 -17.77 -12.63 -8.19
CA ARG A 387 -18.20 -13.96 -8.66
C ARG A 387 -17.04 -14.75 -9.27
N ASN A 388 -16.21 -14.10 -10.09
CA ASN A 388 -15.07 -14.75 -10.74
C ASN A 388 -14.00 -15.20 -9.72
N VAL A 389 -13.70 -14.34 -8.72
CA VAL A 389 -12.78 -14.67 -7.62
C VAL A 389 -13.31 -15.84 -6.81
N LEU A 390 -14.57 -15.78 -6.37
CA LEU A 390 -15.18 -16.85 -5.58
C LEU A 390 -15.19 -18.19 -6.34
N GLN A 391 -15.50 -18.18 -7.63
CA GLN A 391 -15.43 -19.38 -8.48
C GLN A 391 -14.03 -20.00 -8.51
N ARG A 392 -12.97 -19.18 -8.50
CA ARG A 392 -11.58 -19.67 -8.43
C ARG A 392 -11.25 -20.24 -7.05
N LEU A 393 -11.69 -19.57 -6.00
CA LEU A 393 -11.46 -19.99 -4.62
C LEU A 393 -12.28 -21.22 -4.22
N THR A 394 -13.39 -21.55 -4.90
CA THR A 394 -14.15 -22.78 -4.63
C THR A 394 -13.27 -24.03 -4.72
N ALA A 395 -12.36 -24.11 -5.69
CA ALA A 395 -11.46 -25.26 -5.78
C ALA A 395 -10.56 -25.40 -4.54
N PHE A 396 -10.17 -24.27 -3.93
CA PHE A 396 -9.35 -24.23 -2.71
C PHE A 396 -10.14 -24.72 -1.51
N HIS A 397 -11.34 -24.18 -1.32
CA HIS A 397 -12.22 -24.55 -0.21
C HIS A 397 -12.78 -25.98 -0.31
N ASP A 398 -13.00 -26.50 -1.52
CA ASP A 398 -13.42 -27.90 -1.74
C ASP A 398 -12.34 -28.94 -1.38
N GLY A 399 -11.15 -28.51 -0.92
CA GLY A 399 -10.05 -29.42 -0.61
C GLY A 399 -9.50 -30.17 -1.82
N ARG A 400 -9.79 -29.69 -3.05
CA ARG A 400 -9.25 -30.29 -4.29
C ARG A 400 -7.74 -30.04 -4.45
N PHE A 401 -7.15 -29.27 -3.53
CA PHE A 401 -5.72 -29.06 -3.44
C PHE A 401 -5.10 -30.28 -2.76
N VAL A 402 -4.37 -31.08 -3.53
CA VAL A 402 -3.62 -32.21 -3.01
C VAL A 402 -2.50 -31.67 -2.11
N PRO A 403 -2.48 -31.95 -0.80
CA PRO A 403 -1.39 -31.53 0.07
C PRO A 403 -0.03 -31.97 -0.49
N GLY A 404 0.95 -31.07 -0.50
CA GLY A 404 2.28 -31.32 -1.08
C GLY A 404 2.41 -31.08 -2.59
N SER A 405 1.32 -30.83 -3.32
CA SER A 405 1.40 -30.45 -4.75
C SER A 405 1.80 -28.99 -4.98
N TYR A 406 1.78 -28.18 -3.92
CA TYR A 406 2.17 -26.77 -3.95
C TYR A 406 3.39 -26.56 -3.08
N VAL A 407 4.44 -26.03 -3.69
CA VAL A 407 5.67 -25.62 -3.02
C VAL A 407 6.00 -24.21 -3.49
N ALA A 408 6.45 -23.38 -2.55
CA ALA A 408 7.10 -22.11 -2.87
C ALA A 408 8.61 -22.36 -2.93
N GLU A 409 9.22 -22.20 -4.10
CA GLU A 409 10.63 -22.53 -4.29
C GLU A 409 11.36 -21.56 -5.22
N PHE A 410 12.67 -21.49 -5.02
CA PHE A 410 13.62 -20.90 -5.97
C PHE A 410 14.05 -21.98 -6.97
N PRO A 411 13.72 -21.84 -8.26
CA PRO A 411 14.02 -22.87 -9.25
C PRO A 411 15.54 -22.97 -9.45
N SER A 412 16.10 -24.17 -9.24
CA SER A 412 17.52 -24.46 -9.51
C SER A 412 18.51 -23.47 -8.87
N GLY A 413 18.19 -22.95 -7.67
CA GLY A 413 19.03 -21.97 -6.97
C GLY A 413 19.00 -20.56 -7.57
N ASN A 414 18.09 -20.26 -8.50
CA ASN A 414 17.89 -18.91 -8.99
C ASN A 414 17.10 -18.07 -7.97
N TRP A 415 17.78 -17.21 -7.23
CA TRP A 415 17.20 -16.32 -6.22
C TRP A 415 16.44 -15.12 -6.79
N SER A 416 16.42 -14.92 -8.12
CA SER A 416 15.75 -13.78 -8.76
C SER A 416 14.27 -14.02 -9.05
N GLU A 417 13.78 -15.25 -8.95
CA GLU A 417 12.40 -15.61 -9.23
C GLU A 417 11.92 -16.69 -8.25
N ILE A 418 10.65 -16.63 -7.88
CA ILE A 418 10.00 -17.68 -7.09
C ILE A 418 8.89 -18.33 -7.92
N PHE A 419 8.74 -19.63 -7.72
CA PHE A 419 7.66 -20.44 -8.24
C PHE A 419 6.72 -20.83 -7.11
N VAL A 420 5.41 -20.66 -7.32
CA VAL A 420 4.36 -21.12 -6.41
C VAL A 420 3.24 -21.74 -7.22
N GLY A 421 3.15 -23.08 -7.18
CA GLY A 421 2.27 -23.81 -8.09
C GLY A 421 2.59 -23.48 -9.55
N ARG A 422 1.64 -22.87 -10.27
CA ARG A 422 1.82 -22.42 -11.67
C ARG A 422 2.30 -20.98 -11.82
N HIS A 423 2.43 -20.24 -10.72
CA HIS A 423 2.77 -18.83 -10.74
C HIS A 423 4.26 -18.63 -10.63
N ARG A 424 4.75 -17.59 -11.31
CA ARG A 424 6.14 -17.15 -11.27
C ARG A 424 6.19 -15.64 -11.11
N PHE A 425 7.00 -15.16 -10.18
CA PHE A 425 7.21 -13.72 -10.01
C PHE A 425 8.66 -13.39 -9.65
N PRO A 426 9.14 -12.20 -10.05
CA PRO A 426 10.48 -11.76 -9.72
C PRO A 426 10.61 -11.43 -8.23
N VAL A 427 11.83 -11.55 -7.72
CA VAL A 427 12.20 -11.21 -6.35
C VAL A 427 13.25 -10.10 -6.38
N VAL A 428 13.09 -9.13 -5.49
CA VAL A 428 14.06 -8.04 -5.36
C VAL A 428 15.22 -8.49 -4.48
N HIS A 429 16.45 -8.22 -4.92
CA HIS A 429 17.66 -8.67 -4.21
C HIS A 429 17.76 -8.13 -2.78
N CYS A 430 17.30 -6.91 -2.51
CA CYS A 430 17.29 -6.35 -1.16
C CYS A 430 16.43 -7.17 -0.18
N ASP A 431 15.32 -7.74 -0.65
CA ASP A 431 14.43 -8.54 0.18
C ASP A 431 15.08 -9.89 0.55
N ILE A 432 15.86 -10.47 -0.38
CA ILE A 432 16.72 -11.64 -0.10
C ILE A 432 17.74 -11.32 0.98
N GLN A 433 18.45 -10.20 0.86
CA GLN A 433 19.45 -9.78 1.84
C GLN A 433 18.84 -9.50 3.22
N ALA A 434 17.66 -8.86 3.25
CA ALA A 434 16.94 -8.61 4.49
C ALA A 434 16.57 -9.91 5.22
N LEU A 435 16.06 -10.91 4.48
CA LEU A 435 15.73 -12.22 5.05
C LEU A 435 16.98 -13.01 5.48
N LEU A 436 18.05 -12.99 4.69
CA LEU A 436 19.33 -13.63 5.05
C LEU A 436 19.88 -13.07 6.36
N LYS A 437 19.87 -11.74 6.51
CA LYS A 437 20.33 -11.06 7.72
C LYS A 437 19.51 -11.44 8.97
N ARG A 438 18.23 -11.75 8.79
CA ARG A 438 17.30 -12.02 9.90
C ARG A 438 17.06 -13.50 10.19
N TYR A 439 17.56 -14.41 9.36
CA TYR A 439 17.38 -15.84 9.57
C TYR A 439 18.00 -16.31 10.90
N THR A 440 17.22 -16.96 11.76
CA THR A 440 17.62 -17.30 13.13
C THR A 440 18.07 -18.75 13.33
N LEU A 441 17.76 -19.64 12.36
CA LEU A 441 18.16 -21.05 12.45
C LEU A 441 19.62 -21.23 12.01
N ALA A 442 20.22 -22.37 12.40
CA ALA A 442 21.60 -22.70 12.06
C ALA A 442 21.86 -22.63 10.54
N GLU A 443 23.07 -22.18 10.17
CA GLU A 443 23.46 -21.88 8.79
C GLU A 443 23.63 -23.11 7.90
N ASP A 444 23.75 -24.30 8.49
CA ASP A 444 24.04 -25.57 7.82
C ASP A 444 22.89 -26.07 6.94
N ASN A 445 21.66 -25.61 7.15
CA ASN A 445 20.50 -26.03 6.36
C ASN A 445 20.11 -25.02 5.27
N VAL A 446 20.95 -24.91 4.24
CA VAL A 446 20.74 -24.01 3.08
C VAL A 446 19.38 -24.26 2.40
N ALA A 447 18.96 -25.52 2.27
CA ALA A 447 17.69 -25.87 1.63
C ALA A 447 16.48 -25.41 2.44
N SER A 448 16.51 -25.62 3.77
CA SER A 448 15.46 -25.11 4.67
C SER A 448 15.38 -23.59 4.64
N ARG A 449 16.54 -22.90 4.62
CA ARG A 449 16.60 -21.44 4.53
C ARG A 449 15.98 -20.93 3.23
N ALA A 450 16.37 -21.49 2.09
CA ALA A 450 15.80 -21.10 0.79
C ALA A 450 14.28 -21.32 0.73
N SER A 451 13.80 -22.45 1.25
CA SER A 451 12.36 -22.75 1.34
C SER A 451 11.61 -21.76 2.25
N ALA A 452 12.15 -21.47 3.43
CA ALA A 452 11.58 -20.47 4.35
C ALA A 452 11.48 -19.09 3.72
N MET A 453 12.53 -18.67 3.00
CA MET A 453 12.55 -17.39 2.30
C MET A 453 11.54 -17.34 1.16
N ALA A 454 11.50 -18.38 0.33
CA ALA A 454 10.54 -18.49 -0.77
C ALA A 454 9.10 -18.42 -0.24
N ARG A 455 8.81 -19.09 0.87
CA ARG A 455 7.50 -19.06 1.55
C ARG A 455 7.11 -17.65 1.99
N VAL A 456 7.97 -16.93 2.73
CA VAL A 456 7.67 -15.58 3.20
C VAL A 456 7.48 -14.60 2.04
N LEU A 457 8.37 -14.63 1.04
CA LEU A 457 8.24 -13.78 -0.15
C LEU A 457 6.93 -14.04 -0.91
N SER A 458 6.51 -15.30 -0.98
CA SER A 458 5.26 -15.71 -1.62
C SER A 458 4.03 -15.19 -0.88
N LEU A 459 4.03 -15.24 0.45
CA LEU A 459 2.95 -14.72 1.29
C LEU A 459 2.74 -13.22 1.05
N TYR A 460 3.81 -12.43 1.08
CA TYR A 460 3.69 -10.99 0.81
C TYR A 460 3.34 -10.69 -0.64
N ARG A 461 3.83 -11.49 -1.59
CA ARG A 461 3.44 -11.32 -2.99
C ARG A 461 1.95 -11.53 -3.21
N ALA A 462 1.31 -12.43 -2.46
CA ALA A 462 -0.13 -12.63 -2.52
C ALA A 462 -0.93 -11.38 -2.06
N LEU A 463 -0.37 -10.61 -1.12
CA LEU A 463 -0.99 -9.39 -0.59
C LEU A 463 -0.76 -8.16 -1.48
N GLU A 464 0.29 -8.14 -2.29
CA GLU A 464 0.63 -7.00 -3.14
C GLU A 464 -0.31 -6.86 -4.35
N ASN A 465 -0.54 -5.61 -4.77
CA ASN A 465 -1.21 -5.33 -6.05
C ASN A 465 -0.21 -5.54 -7.20
N PRO A 466 -0.42 -6.52 -8.09
CA PRO A 466 0.54 -6.87 -9.13
C PRO A 466 0.63 -5.85 -10.27
N VAL A 467 -0.30 -4.89 -10.35
CA VAL A 467 -0.35 -3.85 -11.41
C VAL A 467 0.52 -2.64 -11.05
N VAL A 468 0.95 -2.53 -9.80
CA VAL A 468 1.85 -1.49 -9.35
C VAL A 468 3.21 -1.64 -10.04
N PRO A 469 3.88 -0.56 -10.48
CA PRO A 469 5.15 -0.63 -11.21
C PRO A 469 6.19 -1.51 -10.52
N ALA A 470 6.97 -2.25 -11.31
CA ALA A 470 8.01 -3.14 -10.80
C ALA A 470 8.96 -2.39 -9.85
N GLY A 471 9.23 -2.97 -8.67
CA GLY A 471 10.06 -2.37 -7.62
C GLY A 471 9.28 -1.47 -6.65
N GLN A 472 7.97 -1.27 -6.86
CA GLN A 472 7.11 -0.60 -5.90
C GLN A 472 6.24 -1.61 -5.16
N ARG A 473 6.61 -1.89 -3.91
CA ARG A 473 5.71 -2.60 -2.99
C ARG A 473 4.53 -1.72 -2.61
N SER A 474 3.44 -2.37 -2.20
CA SER A 474 2.25 -1.68 -1.71
C SER A 474 2.61 -0.77 -0.54
N SER A 475 1.91 0.35 -0.40
CA SER A 475 2.06 1.30 0.71
C SER A 475 1.83 0.68 2.10
N HIS A 476 1.33 -0.56 2.17
CA HIS A 476 1.12 -1.31 3.41
C HIS A 476 2.42 -1.71 4.16
N GLN A 477 3.60 -1.52 3.57
CA GLN A 477 4.90 -1.91 4.15
C GLN A 477 5.86 -0.73 4.37
N LEU A 478 5.35 0.50 4.41
CA LEU A 478 6.22 1.67 4.54
C LEU A 478 6.77 1.79 5.97
N CYS A 479 8.07 1.99 6.11
CA CYS A 479 8.72 2.25 7.39
C CYS A 479 8.66 3.73 7.71
N ALA A 480 8.56 4.08 8.99
CA ALA A 480 8.78 5.44 9.42
C ALA A 480 10.22 5.89 9.10
N ALA A 481 10.38 6.90 8.26
CA ALA A 481 11.68 7.54 7.97
C ALA A 481 12.15 8.47 9.10
N SER A 482 11.30 8.74 10.10
CA SER A 482 11.59 9.67 11.18
C SER A 482 12.78 9.19 12.02
N PRO A 483 13.74 10.06 12.39
CA PRO A 483 14.78 9.75 13.37
C PRO A 483 14.21 9.23 14.69
N ALA A 484 12.98 9.64 15.02
CA ALA A 484 12.30 9.17 16.21
C ALA A 484 11.86 7.70 16.13
N ALA A 485 11.84 7.09 14.94
CA ALA A 485 11.65 5.64 14.82
C ALA A 485 12.87 4.86 15.31
N ASP A 486 14.05 5.49 15.35
CA ASP A 486 15.29 4.84 15.78
C ASP A 486 15.37 4.73 17.32
N GLU A 487 14.48 5.42 18.05
CA GLU A 487 14.30 5.23 19.50
C GLU A 487 13.42 4.03 19.86
N ALA A 488 12.69 3.46 18.89
CA ALA A 488 11.77 2.37 19.17
C ALA A 488 12.53 1.09 19.49
N GLU A 489 12.21 0.48 20.64
CA GLU A 489 12.76 -0.82 21.02
C GLU A 489 11.98 -1.96 20.37
N TYR A 490 10.68 -1.76 20.13
CA TYR A 490 9.77 -2.72 19.51
C TYR A 490 8.93 -2.08 18.40
N GLU A 491 8.55 -2.87 17.41
CA GLU A 491 7.67 -2.45 16.31
C GLU A 491 6.42 -3.31 16.24
N LEU A 492 5.25 -2.74 16.57
CA LEU A 492 3.96 -3.46 16.63
C LEU A 492 3.47 -3.95 15.26
N PHE A 493 3.90 -3.28 14.19
CA PHE A 493 3.52 -3.59 12.82
C PHE A 493 4.75 -3.51 11.93
N ALA A 494 5.41 -4.64 11.71
CA ALA A 494 6.51 -4.75 10.77
C ALA A 494 6.54 -6.12 10.08
N SER A 495 7.55 -6.30 9.26
CA SER A 495 7.87 -7.53 8.56
C SER A 495 9.39 -7.73 8.58
N PRO A 496 9.88 -8.94 8.29
CA PRO A 496 11.32 -9.18 8.16
C PRO A 496 12.01 -8.25 7.13
N PHE A 497 11.27 -7.73 6.15
CA PHE A 497 11.83 -6.86 5.12
C PHE A 497 12.10 -5.44 5.60
N ASN A 498 11.31 -4.98 6.58
CA ASN A 498 11.16 -3.56 6.84
C ASN A 498 11.31 -3.22 8.34
N ALA A 499 11.37 -4.23 9.21
CA ALA A 499 11.64 -4.03 10.62
C ALA A 499 13.00 -3.33 10.81
N LYS A 500 13.04 -2.34 11.69
CA LYS A 500 14.27 -1.64 12.11
C LYS A 500 14.87 -2.23 13.38
N VAL A 501 14.05 -2.88 14.19
CA VAL A 501 14.45 -3.47 15.46
C VAL A 501 15.01 -4.89 15.28
N ASP A 502 15.68 -5.39 16.31
CA ASP A 502 16.27 -6.74 16.32
C ASP A 502 15.22 -7.84 16.22
N ASN A 503 15.70 -9.06 15.93
CA ASN A 503 14.87 -10.26 15.99
C ASN A 503 14.29 -10.45 17.40
N GLY A 504 13.01 -10.85 17.46
CA GLY A 504 12.23 -11.00 18.69
C GLY A 504 11.59 -9.69 19.17
N LYS A 505 11.78 -8.56 18.46
CA LYS A 505 11.27 -7.25 18.87
C LYS A 505 10.26 -6.63 17.91
N PHE A 506 9.89 -7.30 16.82
CA PHE A 506 8.82 -6.82 15.94
C PHE A 506 7.70 -7.83 15.86
N ALA A 507 6.47 -7.35 15.80
CA ALA A 507 5.30 -8.16 15.51
C ALA A 507 4.97 -8.07 14.02
N SER A 508 4.49 -9.19 13.49
CA SER A 508 4.26 -9.33 12.07
C SER A 508 3.02 -10.15 11.78
N ARG A 509 2.59 -10.10 10.52
CA ARG A 509 1.32 -10.70 10.11
C ARG A 509 1.34 -12.22 10.12
N PHE A 510 2.44 -12.83 9.66
CA PHE A 510 2.53 -14.29 9.49
C PHE A 510 3.55 -14.89 10.45
N PRO A 511 3.34 -14.84 11.77
CA PRO A 511 4.34 -15.27 12.74
C PRO A 511 4.74 -16.74 12.55
N HIS A 512 3.81 -17.60 12.10
CA HIS A 512 4.07 -19.02 11.81
C HIS A 512 5.06 -19.26 10.66
N ALA A 513 5.26 -18.26 9.79
CA ALA A 513 6.26 -18.29 8.71
C ALA A 513 7.46 -17.37 9.00
N GLU A 514 7.28 -16.37 9.87
CA GLU A 514 8.25 -15.28 10.08
C GLU A 514 9.00 -15.34 11.41
N GLU A 515 8.65 -16.24 12.33
CA GLU A 515 9.39 -16.47 13.57
C GLU A 515 10.85 -16.87 13.31
N VAL A 516 11.09 -17.67 12.26
CA VAL A 516 12.45 -18.02 11.79
C VAL A 516 13.23 -16.83 11.21
N PHE A 517 12.55 -15.70 10.99
CA PHE A 517 13.12 -14.41 10.59
C PHE A 517 12.97 -13.34 11.69
N GLY A 518 12.73 -13.77 12.93
CA GLY A 518 12.73 -12.89 14.09
C GLY A 518 11.39 -12.23 14.46
N SER A 519 10.26 -12.67 13.90
CA SER A 519 8.95 -12.20 14.39
C SER A 519 8.71 -12.62 15.84
N ALA A 520 8.14 -11.71 16.64
CA ALA A 520 7.75 -11.95 18.04
C ALA A 520 6.30 -12.48 18.19
N GLY A 521 5.54 -12.55 17.09
CA GLY A 521 4.12 -12.89 17.07
C GLY A 521 3.30 -11.93 16.21
N ALA A 522 1.98 -12.05 16.29
CA ALA A 522 1.03 -11.18 15.59
C ALA A 522 0.26 -10.25 16.54
N TYR A 523 -0.12 -9.09 16.02
CA TYR A 523 -1.11 -8.22 16.63
C TYR A 523 -2.51 -8.88 16.62
N PRO A 524 -3.37 -8.68 17.63
CA PRO A 524 -3.12 -7.93 18.87
C PRO A 524 -2.42 -8.74 19.97
N SER A 525 -2.24 -10.05 19.78
CA SER A 525 -1.77 -10.99 20.82
C SER A 525 -0.38 -10.68 21.39
N VAL A 526 0.47 -9.94 20.68
CA VAL A 526 1.78 -9.52 21.17
C VAL A 526 1.72 -8.43 22.24
N LEU A 527 0.62 -7.68 22.34
CA LEU A 527 0.47 -6.60 23.32
C LEU A 527 0.61 -7.10 24.76
N ASP A 528 0.16 -8.33 25.02
CA ASP A 528 0.23 -8.96 26.35
C ASP A 528 1.60 -9.61 26.65
N LYS A 529 2.46 -9.73 25.64
CA LYS A 529 3.76 -10.42 25.77
C LYS A 529 4.91 -9.45 25.98
N TRP A 530 4.77 -8.21 25.52
CA TRP A 530 5.86 -7.23 25.56
C TRP A 530 5.94 -6.53 26.92
N PRO A 531 7.15 -6.22 27.40
CA PRO A 531 7.30 -5.56 28.69
C PRO A 531 6.74 -4.14 28.65
N SER A 532 6.04 -3.71 29.69
CA SER A 532 5.48 -2.36 29.76
C SER A 532 6.53 -1.25 29.84
N THR A 533 7.79 -1.59 30.11
CA THR A 533 8.91 -0.64 30.24
C THR A 533 9.50 -0.17 28.92
N VAL A 534 9.08 -0.75 27.79
CA VAL A 534 9.73 -0.54 26.48
C VAL A 534 9.10 0.60 25.69
N VAL A 535 9.83 1.11 24.70
CA VAL A 535 9.33 2.06 23.70
C VAL A 535 8.82 1.29 22.47
N VAL A 536 7.57 1.52 22.08
CA VAL A 536 6.92 0.81 20.95
C VAL A 536 6.59 1.76 19.81
N SER A 537 6.93 1.36 18.58
CA SER A 537 6.48 1.99 17.34
C SER A 537 5.23 1.30 16.80
N VAL A 538 4.22 2.10 16.46
CA VAL A 538 2.88 1.69 16.03
C VAL A 538 2.59 2.36 14.69
N ASN A 539 2.80 1.60 13.61
CA ASN A 539 2.58 2.01 12.24
C ASN A 539 1.68 0.99 11.52
N PRO A 540 0.37 0.96 11.82
CA PRO A 540 -0.52 -0.07 11.30
C PRO A 540 -0.64 -0.01 9.78
N PRO A 541 -0.98 -1.13 9.12
CA PRO A 541 -1.42 -1.11 7.74
C PRO A 541 -2.55 -0.10 7.55
N PHE A 542 -2.52 0.68 6.47
CA PHE A 542 -3.56 1.67 6.17
C PHE A 542 -4.83 1.02 5.58
N SER A 543 -5.32 -0.01 6.24
CA SER A 543 -6.58 -0.69 5.93
C SER A 543 -7.64 -0.38 6.97
N ASP A 544 -8.91 -0.50 6.61
CA ASP A 544 -10.01 -0.01 7.45
C ASP A 544 -10.11 -0.79 8.75
N ALA A 545 -9.98 -2.12 8.70
CA ALA A 545 -10.07 -2.95 9.91
C ALA A 545 -8.93 -2.67 10.89
N TYR A 546 -7.69 -2.56 10.40
CA TYR A 546 -6.53 -2.28 11.25
C TYR A 546 -6.61 -0.89 11.87
N LEU A 547 -6.99 0.13 11.09
CA LEU A 547 -7.10 1.50 11.60
C LEU A 547 -8.26 1.64 12.60
N GLU A 548 -9.40 1.00 12.34
CA GLU A 548 -10.53 0.96 13.28
C GLU A 548 -10.17 0.22 14.57
N ASP A 549 -9.48 -0.93 14.48
CA ASP A 549 -9.09 -1.66 15.68
C ASP A 549 -8.04 -0.90 16.50
N VAL A 550 -6.98 -0.40 15.86
CA VAL A 550 -5.90 0.33 16.54
C VAL A 550 -6.39 1.65 17.11
N PHE A 551 -7.04 2.50 16.32
CA PHE A 551 -7.41 3.86 16.74
C PHE A 551 -8.78 3.92 17.40
N GLY A 552 -9.72 3.06 17.00
CA GLY A 552 -11.08 3.04 17.53
C GLY A 552 -11.21 2.22 18.81
N LYS A 553 -10.48 1.11 18.95
CA LYS A 553 -10.68 0.15 20.06
C LYS A 553 -9.47 0.01 20.99
N GLN A 554 -8.26 -0.05 20.44
CA GLN A 554 -7.06 -0.43 21.19
C GLN A 554 -6.17 0.76 21.58
N LEU A 555 -6.48 1.98 21.16
CA LEU A 555 -5.59 3.14 21.35
C LEU A 555 -5.23 3.38 22.82
N ASP A 556 -6.25 3.39 23.70
CA ASP A 556 -6.07 3.56 25.14
C ASP A 556 -5.22 2.44 25.75
N ARG A 557 -5.50 1.19 25.38
CA ARG A 557 -4.71 0.03 25.82
C ARG A 557 -3.27 0.16 25.38
N ILE A 558 -3.02 0.39 24.10
CA ILE A 558 -1.67 0.52 23.53
C ILE A 558 -0.87 1.60 24.26
N VAL A 559 -1.45 2.80 24.45
CA VAL A 559 -0.72 3.90 25.13
C VAL A 559 -0.49 3.61 26.61
N SER A 560 -1.45 2.99 27.31
CA SER A 560 -1.29 2.65 28.73
C SER A 560 -0.38 1.44 28.99
N SER A 561 -0.23 0.54 28.01
CA SER A 561 0.55 -0.69 28.13
C SER A 561 2.07 -0.46 28.07
N PHE A 562 2.54 0.67 27.53
CA PHE A 562 3.97 0.89 27.27
C PHE A 562 4.48 2.22 27.82
N LYS A 563 5.77 2.27 28.16
CA LYS A 563 6.45 3.45 28.70
C LYS A 563 6.32 4.65 27.77
N LYS A 564 6.46 4.42 26.47
CA LYS A 564 6.35 5.45 25.41
C LYS A 564 5.91 4.78 24.12
N VAL A 565 5.01 5.43 23.39
CA VAL A 565 4.51 4.94 22.10
C VAL A 565 4.78 5.97 21.02
N HIS A 566 5.25 5.51 19.86
CA HIS A 566 5.43 6.28 18.63
C HIS A 566 4.32 5.86 17.67
N ILE A 567 3.36 6.73 17.38
CA ILE A 567 2.17 6.42 16.59
C ILE A 567 2.23 7.11 15.25
N PHE A 568 1.94 6.36 14.18
CA PHE A 568 1.74 6.87 12.83
C PHE A 568 0.28 6.64 12.41
N ALA A 569 -0.46 7.71 12.18
CA ALA A 569 -1.89 7.65 11.87
C ALA A 569 -2.20 8.41 10.57
N PRO A 570 -2.74 7.75 9.52
CA PRO A 570 -3.17 8.47 8.33
C PRO A 570 -4.33 9.42 8.68
N VAL A 571 -4.33 10.62 8.10
CA VAL A 571 -5.43 11.57 8.29
C VAL A 571 -6.42 11.40 7.15
N ARG A 572 -7.50 10.69 7.46
CA ARG A 572 -8.65 10.49 6.58
C ARG A 572 -9.94 10.59 7.37
N ASP A 573 -11.06 10.72 6.67
CA ASP A 573 -12.36 10.70 7.31
C ASP A 573 -12.74 9.27 7.70
N ALA A 574 -13.00 9.05 8.99
CA ALA A 574 -13.28 7.74 9.56
C ALA A 574 -13.89 7.88 10.96
N PRO A 575 -14.66 6.89 11.44
CA PRO A 575 -15.27 6.91 12.77
C PRO A 575 -14.28 7.12 13.92
N TRP A 576 -13.06 6.56 13.79
CA TRP A 576 -11.99 6.71 14.78
C TRP A 576 -11.24 8.06 14.72
N ARG A 577 -11.46 8.90 13.70
CA ARG A 577 -10.76 10.18 13.53
C ARG A 577 -10.82 11.10 14.76
N PRO A 578 -11.95 11.23 15.49
CA PRO A 578 -12.00 12.05 16.70
C PRO A 578 -10.97 11.64 17.76
N GLN A 579 -10.56 10.37 17.82
CA GLN A 579 -9.54 9.88 18.75
C GLN A 579 -8.17 10.52 18.50
N LEU A 580 -7.87 10.89 17.25
CA LEU A 580 -6.59 11.54 16.92
C LEU A 580 -6.44 12.93 17.55
N ARG A 581 -7.53 13.59 17.97
CA ARG A 581 -7.46 14.87 18.70
C ARG A 581 -6.82 14.73 20.08
N ARG A 582 -6.76 13.52 20.61
CA ARG A 582 -6.14 13.20 21.91
C ARG A 582 -4.62 13.09 21.83
N LEU A 583 -4.06 13.07 20.61
CA LEU A 583 -2.63 13.00 20.34
C LEU A 583 -2.03 14.41 20.38
N ASP A 584 -2.00 15.02 21.57
CA ASP A 584 -1.47 16.37 21.74
C ASP A 584 0.01 16.47 21.30
N GLY A 585 0.35 17.56 20.60
CA GLY A 585 1.68 17.73 20.00
C GLY A 585 1.99 16.85 18.78
N ALA A 586 0.99 16.16 18.19
CA ALA A 586 1.19 15.43 16.94
C ALA A 586 1.62 16.36 15.79
N ARG A 587 2.51 15.86 14.93
CA ARG A 587 3.04 16.59 13.76
C ARG A 587 2.83 15.78 12.48
N PHE A 588 2.69 16.46 11.35
CA PHE A 588 2.60 15.79 10.06
C PHE A 588 3.96 15.27 9.60
N VAL A 589 3.97 14.07 9.02
CA VAL A 589 5.10 13.48 8.31
C VAL A 589 4.71 13.23 6.85
N GLN A 590 5.57 13.64 5.93
CA GLN A 590 5.36 13.51 4.49
C GLN A 590 6.21 12.41 3.86
N HIS A 591 7.26 11.97 4.55
CA HIS A 591 8.22 11.02 4.02
C HIS A 591 8.26 9.74 4.84
N PHE A 592 8.21 8.61 4.15
CA PHE A 592 8.39 7.27 4.70
C PHE A 592 9.51 6.57 3.97
N TRP A 593 10.24 5.71 4.68
CA TRP A 593 11.31 4.93 4.09
C TRP A 593 10.72 3.67 3.45
N ASP A 594 10.98 3.48 2.17
CA ASP A 594 10.68 2.22 1.48
C ASP A 594 11.93 1.34 1.50
N ALA A 595 11.91 0.32 2.36
CA ALA A 595 13.01 -0.63 2.50
C ALA A 595 13.28 -1.44 1.22
N THR A 596 12.28 -1.70 0.39
CA THR A 596 12.47 -2.45 -0.85
C THR A 596 13.06 -1.58 -1.95
N ALA A 597 12.64 -0.31 -2.06
CA ALA A 597 13.23 0.62 -3.02
C ALA A 597 14.48 1.34 -2.49
N MET A 598 14.84 1.12 -1.22
CA MET A 598 15.96 1.78 -0.52
C MET A 598 15.96 3.31 -0.72
N ARG A 599 14.78 3.92 -0.57
CA ARG A 599 14.61 5.37 -0.77
C ARG A 599 13.49 5.93 0.10
N ASP A 600 13.59 7.21 0.40
CA ASP A 600 12.46 7.96 0.95
C ASP A 600 11.36 8.10 -0.11
N ARG A 601 10.14 7.93 0.35
CA ARG A 601 8.92 8.09 -0.42
C ARG A 601 8.07 9.18 0.18
N HIS A 602 7.70 10.12 -0.67
CA HIS A 602 6.66 11.07 -0.34
C HIS A 602 5.31 10.33 -0.28
N LEU A 603 4.60 10.47 0.83
CA LEU A 603 3.24 9.98 0.95
C LEU A 603 2.28 10.93 0.27
N GLU A 604 1.37 10.39 -0.52
CA GLU A 604 0.29 11.19 -1.10
C GLU A 604 -0.76 11.59 -0.04
N GLN A 605 -0.86 10.80 1.03
CA GLN A 605 -1.78 11.05 2.14
C GLN A 605 -1.03 11.64 3.34
N PRO A 606 -1.58 12.67 4.00
CA PRO A 606 -0.99 13.21 5.22
C PRO A 606 -1.05 12.17 6.33
N VAL A 607 0.09 11.93 7.00
CA VAL A 607 0.18 11.05 8.17
C VAL A 607 0.60 11.87 9.38
N LEU A 608 -0.12 11.71 10.48
CA LEU A 608 0.27 12.25 11.78
C LEU A 608 1.27 11.30 12.43
N TYR A 609 2.32 11.90 12.96
CA TYR A 609 3.25 11.28 13.88
C TYR A 609 3.04 11.88 15.27
N TRP A 610 2.86 11.01 16.25
CA TRP A 610 2.77 11.37 17.65
C TRP A 610 3.72 10.52 18.49
N GLN A 611 4.22 11.09 19.58
CA GLN A 611 4.93 10.34 20.60
C GLN A 611 4.48 10.76 21.99
N GLY A 612 4.30 9.80 22.88
CA GLY A 612 3.94 10.09 24.26
C GLY A 612 3.70 8.83 25.08
N SER A 613 3.41 9.03 26.36
CA SER A 613 3.09 7.97 27.33
C SER A 613 1.66 8.06 27.86
N GLN A 614 0.95 9.15 27.56
CA GLN A 614 -0.42 9.41 28.01
C GLN A 614 -1.16 10.16 26.91
N LEU A 615 -2.43 9.82 26.71
CA LEU A 615 -3.33 10.53 25.81
C LEU A 615 -3.91 11.75 26.52
N ALA A 616 -4.19 12.82 25.77
CA ALA A 616 -4.99 13.91 26.31
C ALA A 616 -6.40 13.41 26.68
N ALA A 617 -7.02 14.09 27.65
CA ALA A 617 -8.40 13.80 28.05
C ALA A 617 -9.34 13.90 26.84
N ALA A 618 -10.33 13.01 26.79
CA ALA A 618 -11.34 13.05 25.75
C ALA A 618 -12.26 14.26 25.96
N GLY A 619 -11.86 15.42 25.42
CA GLY A 619 -12.67 16.63 25.40
C GLY A 619 -12.21 17.74 26.36
N SER A 620 -11.60 18.76 25.77
CA SER A 620 -11.84 20.16 26.11
C SER A 620 -12.52 20.81 24.91
#